data_AF-A0A0V0GPF7-F1
#
_entry.id   AF-A0A0V0GPF7-F1
#
_cell.length_a   1.000
_cell.length_b   1.000
_cell.length_c   1.000
_cell.angle_alpha   90.00
_cell.angle_beta   90.00
_cell.angle_gamma   90.00
#
_symmetry.space_group_name_H-M   'P 1'
#
loop_
_entity.id
_entity.type
_entity.pdbx_description
1 polymer ?
#
loop_
_entity_poly.entity_id
_entity_poly.type
_entity_poly.pdbx_seq_one_letter_code
_entity_poly.pdbx_strand_id
1 'polypeptide(L)'
;MILFPVVNEACRVLDEGVVVRASDLDVASVLGMSFPSYRGGIVFWGDTVGAGHIYKSLRKWSELYGNFFKPSQFLQERATKGIPLAEL
;
A
#
# COMPACT_ATOMS: atom_id res chain seq x y z
N MET A 1 -8.04 2.07 -10.18
CA MET A 1 -6.58 2.16 -10.38
C MET A 1 -5.98 0.81 -10.06
N ILE A 2 -5.19 0.21 -10.96
CA ILE A 2 -4.69 -1.17 -10.83
C ILE A 2 -3.71 -1.35 -9.65
N LEU A 3 -2.97 -0.29 -9.27
CA LEU A 3 -1.91 -0.37 -8.27
C LEU A 3 -2.37 -0.29 -6.81
N PHE A 4 -3.57 0.20 -6.51
CA PHE A 4 -4.00 0.34 -5.11
C PHE A 4 -4.19 -1.01 -4.40
N PRO A 5 -4.73 -2.07 -5.05
CA PRO A 5 -4.67 -3.42 -4.48
C PRO A 5 -3.24 -3.88 -4.18
N VAL A 6 -2.25 -3.51 -4.99
CA VAL A 6 -0.84 -3.85 -4.77
C VAL A 6 -0.30 -3.12 -3.53
N VAL A 7 -0.63 -1.84 -3.36
CA VAL A 7 -0.30 -1.09 -2.13
C VAL A 7 -1.00 -1.70 -0.91
N ASN A 8 -2.24 -2.16 -1.06
CA ASN A 8 -2.97 -2.84 0.01
C ASN A 8 -2.31 -4.16 0.42
N GLU A 9 -1.79 -4.92 -0.55
CA GLU A 9 -1.06 -6.15 -0.31
C GLU A 9 0.30 -5.87 0.35
N ALA A 10 1.01 -4.84 -0.11
CA ALA A 10 2.22 -4.35 0.55
C ALA A 10 1.98 -4.05 2.04
N CYS A 11 0.86 -3.42 2.37
CA CYS A 11 0.46 -3.17 3.76
C CYS A 11 0.24 -4.46 4.56
N ARG A 12 -0.33 -5.51 3.94
CA ARG A 12 -0.54 -6.81 4.62
C ARG A 12 0.78 -7.52 4.90
N VAL A 13 1.67 -7.56 3.92
CA VAL A 13 2.99 -8.18 4.04
C VAL A 13 3.83 -7.49 5.14
N LEU A 14 3.68 -6.17 5.30
CA LEU A 14 4.29 -5.42 6.41
C LEU A 14 3.65 -5.75 7.77
N ASP A 15 2.32 -5.81 7.84
CA ASP A 15 1.56 -6.13 9.05
C ASP A 15 1.83 -7.57 9.55
N GLU A 16 1.96 -8.51 8.62
CA GLU A 16 2.28 -9.92 8.88
C GLU A 16 3.75 -10.13 9.29
N GLY A 17 4.60 -9.10 9.19
CA GLY A 17 6.02 -9.19 9.51
C GLY A 17 6.84 -10.02 8.53
N VAL A 18 6.30 -10.28 7.33
CA VAL A 18 7.01 -10.99 6.24
C VAL A 18 8.20 -10.16 5.75
N VAL A 19 8.08 -8.83 5.81
CA VAL A 19 9.14 -7.88 5.47
C VAL A 19 9.41 -6.98 6.66
N VAL A 20 10.70 -6.78 6.97
CA VAL A 20 11.14 -6.05 8.17
C VAL A 20 10.89 -4.55 8.06
N ARG A 21 11.04 -3.97 6.86
CA ARG A 21 10.92 -2.52 6.62
C ARG A 21 10.25 -2.24 5.28
N ALA A 22 9.47 -1.17 5.21
CA ALA A 22 8.86 -0.71 3.96
C ALA A 22 9.88 -0.49 2.83
N SER A 23 11.08 0.00 3.15
CA SER A 23 12.16 0.21 2.19
C SER A 23 12.60 -1.07 1.48
N ASP A 24 12.55 -2.22 2.16
CA ASP A 24 12.95 -3.49 1.56
C ASP A 24 11.93 -3.91 0.49
N LEU A 25 10.64 -3.63 0.74
CA LEU A 25 9.57 -3.86 -0.22
C LEU A 25 9.66 -2.89 -1.42
N ASP A 26 10.02 -1.64 -1.17
CA ASP A 26 10.26 -0.66 -2.23
C ASP A 26 11.39 -1.11 -3.17
N VAL A 27 12.54 -1.51 -2.61
CA VAL A 27 13.67 -2.05 -3.40
C VAL A 27 13.27 -3.32 -4.14
N ALA A 28 12.55 -4.25 -3.48
CA ALA A 28 12.06 -5.46 -4.12
C ALA A 28 11.09 -5.16 -5.27
N SER A 29 10.22 -4.15 -5.13
CA SER A 29 9.30 -3.74 -6.20
C SER A 29 10.04 -3.15 -7.40
N VAL A 30 11.07 -2.35 -7.16
CA VAL A 30 11.89 -1.73 -8.22
C VAL A 30 12.72 -2.79 -8.95
N LEU A 31 13.46 -3.61 -8.21
CA LEU A 31 14.39 -4.58 -8.79
C LEU A 31 13.71 -5.85 -9.30
N GLY A 32 12.67 -6.32 -8.61
CA GLY A 32 11.99 -7.58 -8.93
C GLY A 32 10.85 -7.42 -9.93
N MET A 33 10.10 -6.32 -9.85
CA MET A 33 8.91 -6.08 -10.67
C MET A 33 9.07 -4.91 -11.65
N SER A 34 10.27 -4.34 -11.75
CA SER A 34 10.57 -3.16 -12.58
C SER A 34 9.67 -1.96 -12.26
N PHE A 35 9.29 -1.79 -10.98
CA PHE A 35 8.56 -0.59 -10.57
C PHE A 35 9.41 0.66 -10.87
N PRO A 36 8.81 1.78 -11.35
CA PRO A 36 9.57 2.96 -11.72
C PRO A 36 10.45 3.49 -10.58
N SER A 37 11.76 3.39 -10.72
CA SER A 37 12.73 3.78 -9.68
C SER A 37 12.65 5.26 -9.31
N TYR A 38 12.33 6.14 -10.27
CA TYR A 38 12.12 7.57 -10.01
C TYR A 38 10.84 7.88 -9.19
N ARG A 39 10.00 6.87 -8.93
CA ARG A 39 8.87 6.93 -8.00
C ARG A 39 9.21 6.28 -6.64
N GLY A 40 10.47 5.92 -6.40
CA GLY A 40 10.96 5.31 -5.16
C GLY A 40 10.69 3.81 -5.07
N GLY A 41 9.42 3.43 -5.07
CA GLY A 41 8.94 2.06 -4.87
C GLY A 41 7.44 2.04 -4.59
N ILE A 42 6.84 0.87 -4.45
CA ILE A 42 5.37 0.75 -4.31
C ILE A 42 4.82 1.40 -3.03
N VAL A 43 5.51 1.29 -1.90
CA VAL A 43 5.10 1.86 -0.61
C VAL A 43 5.37 3.36 -0.59
N PHE A 44 6.59 3.77 -0.98
CA PHE A 44 6.93 5.18 -1.11
C PHE A 44 5.97 5.91 -2.05
N TRP A 45 5.66 5.31 -3.21
CA TRP A 45 4.67 5.86 -4.13
C TRP A 45 3.27 5.92 -3.50
N GLY A 46 2.88 4.88 -2.76
CA GLY A 46 1.63 4.88 -2.00
C GLY A 46 1.51 6.07 -1.05
N ASP A 47 2.62 6.45 -0.39
CA ASP A 47 2.67 7.65 0.46
C ASP A 47 2.54 8.95 -0.31
N THR A 48 3.16 9.05 -1.50
CA THR A 48 2.99 10.24 -2.35
C THR A 48 1.56 10.42 -2.85
N VAL A 49 0.81 9.32 -3.01
CA VAL A 49 -0.62 9.35 -3.37
C VAL A 49 -1.49 9.65 -2.13
N GLY A 50 -1.07 9.17 -0.97
CA GLY A 50 -1.70 9.38 0.33
C GLY A 50 -2.58 8.21 0.76
N ALA A 51 -2.27 7.65 1.94
CA ALA A 51 -2.98 6.51 2.54
C ALA A 51 -4.50 6.73 2.63
N GLY A 52 -4.94 7.93 2.99
CA GLY A 52 -6.37 8.28 3.08
C GLY A 52 -7.11 8.21 1.75
N HIS A 53 -6.46 8.60 0.65
CA HIS A 53 -7.06 8.51 -0.69
C HIS A 53 -7.17 7.05 -1.13
N ILE A 54 -6.09 6.29 -0.97
CA ILE A 54 -6.02 4.86 -1.33
C ILE A 54 -7.08 4.07 -0.56
N TYR A 55 -7.18 4.26 0.77
CA TYR A 55 -8.18 3.61 1.61
C TYR A 55 -9.61 3.91 1.15
N LYS A 56 -9.95 5.18 0.91
CA LYS A 56 -11.30 5.57 0.44
C LYS A 56 -11.65 4.94 -0.90
N SER A 57 -10.71 4.92 -1.84
CA SER A 57 -10.90 4.30 -3.14
C SER A 57 -11.09 2.78 -3.04
N LEU A 58 -10.25 2.09 -2.27
CA LEU A 58 -10.35 0.65 -2.06
C LEU A 58 -11.65 0.26 -1.35
N ARG A 59 -12.06 1.02 -0.33
CA ARG A 59 -13.35 0.79 0.35
C ARG A 59 -14.52 0.90 -0.63
N LYS A 60 -14.56 1.96 -1.44
CA LYS A 60 -15.58 2.12 -2.48
C LYS A 60 -15.58 0.96 -3.48
N TRP A 61 -14.41 0.51 -3.91
CA TRP A 61 -14.31 -0.64 -4.83
C TRP A 61 -14.64 -1.97 -4.17
N SER A 62 -14.43 -2.11 -2.87
CA SER A 62 -14.83 -3.30 -2.11
C SER A 62 -16.35 -3.42 -2.04
N GLU A 63 -17.06 -2.29 -1.91
CA GLU A 63 -18.52 -2.25 -1.92
C GLU A 63 -19.10 -2.54 -3.32
N LEU A 64 -18.43 -2.10 -4.38
CA LEU A 64 -18.91 -2.25 -5.77
C LEU A 64 -18.53 -3.59 -6.43
N TYR A 65 -17.32 -4.08 -6.17
CA TYR A 65 -16.72 -5.21 -6.90
C TYR A 65 -16.34 -6.37 -5.98
N GLY A 66 -16.58 -6.25 -4.67
CA GLY A 66 -16.42 -7.31 -3.69
C GLY A 66 -15.04 -7.38 -3.02
N ASN A 67 -14.81 -8.49 -2.34
CA ASN A 67 -13.78 -8.63 -1.30
C ASN A 67 -12.33 -8.46 -1.77
N PHE A 68 -12.05 -8.58 -3.07
CA PHE A 68 -10.69 -8.38 -3.61
C PHE A 68 -10.12 -7.00 -3.25
N PHE A 69 -10.98 -5.97 -3.23
CA PHE A 69 -10.56 -4.60 -2.91
C PHE A 69 -10.66 -4.24 -1.43
N LYS A 70 -10.96 -5.21 -0.56
CA LYS A 70 -11.12 -4.95 0.88
C LYS A 70 -9.81 -4.38 1.47
N PRO A 71 -9.83 -3.14 2.00
CA PRO A 71 -8.65 -2.55 2.64
C PRO A 71 -8.17 -3.41 3.81
N SER A 72 -6.86 -3.51 3.99
CA SER A 72 -6.22 -4.13 5.16
C SER A 72 -6.41 -3.27 6.41
N GLN A 73 -6.29 -3.90 7.59
CA GLN A 73 -6.36 -3.17 8.86
C GLN A 73 -5.21 -2.16 8.98
N PHE A 74 -3.99 -2.57 8.63
CA PHE A 74 -2.81 -1.70 8.56
C PHE A 74 -3.04 -0.42 7.75
N LEU A 75 -3.61 -0.55 6.55
CA LEU A 75 -3.93 0.60 5.69
C LEU A 75 -5.02 1.47 6.30
N GLN A 76 -6.06 0.85 6.87
CA GLN A 76 -7.15 1.56 7.54
C GLN A 76 -6.67 2.40 8.72
N GLU A 77 -5.80 1.86 9.56
CA GLU A 77 -5.25 2.57 10.70
C GLU A 77 -4.45 3.79 10.28
N ARG A 78 -3.52 3.63 9.32
CA ARG A 78 -2.69 4.73 8.83
C ARG A 78 -3.50 5.80 8.12
N ALA A 79 -4.49 5.39 7.33
CA ALA A 79 -5.43 6.31 6.70
C ALA A 79 -6.25 7.10 7.73
N THR A 80 -6.59 6.50 8.88
CA THR A 80 -7.36 7.16 9.95
C THR A 80 -6.48 8.08 10.79
N LYS A 81 -5.25 7.67 11.10
CA LYS A 81 -4.29 8.42 11.93
C LYS A 81 -3.53 9.50 11.13
N GLY A 82 -3.54 9.45 9.81
CA GLY A 82 -2.81 10.38 8.94
C GLY A 82 -1.29 10.13 8.94
N ILE A 83 -0.87 8.89 9.18
CA ILE A 83 0.53 8.48 9.27
C ILE A 83 0.97 7.88 7.92
N PRO A 84 2.22 8.08 7.47
CA PRO A 84 2.78 7.41 6.30
C PRO A 84 2.72 5.87 6.38
N LEU A 85 2.53 5.23 5.23
CA LEU A 85 2.61 3.78 5.00
C LEU A 85 4.00 3.23 5.29
N ALA A 86 5.05 4.00 4.99
CA ALA A 86 6.43 3.59 5.20
C ALA A 86 6.87 3.62 6.69
N GLU A 87 6.10 4.26 7.57
CA GLU A 87 6.39 4.38 8.99
C GLU A 87 5.80 3.18 9.76
N LEU A 88 6.65 2.44 10.47
CA LEU A 88 6.31 1.24 11.25
C LEU A 88 6.11 1.59 12.73
#